data_AF-I4A7Z3-F1
#
_entry.id   AF-I4A7Z3-F1
#
_cell.length_a   1.000
_cell.length_b   1.000
_cell.length_c   1.000
_cell.angle_alpha   90.00
_cell.angle_beta   90.00
_cell.angle_gamma   90.00
#
_symmetry.space_group_name_H-M   'P 1'
#
loop_
_entity.id
_entity.type
_entity.pdbx_description
1 polymer ?
#
loop_
_entity_poly.entity_id
_entity_poly.type
_entity_poly.pdbx_seq_one_letter_code
_entity_poly.pdbx_strand_id
1 'polypeptide(L)'
;MDYKFKWSIHNRSLDFIFILALLCVFAFGSLMAVILGANVYKGIKENMDSNFEFRTPLSYIGTKVRQSDVIDSIRIVEKEGVDALVLEQPEGGEICQTWIYEYQGSLYEVYIEKGTPFLLEEGLAIIPSYGLEFDLKGNLLDIKTKDHNGKTRGLSLSFRTSQGGGSQ
;
A
#
# COMPACT_ATOMS: atom_id res chain seq x y z
N MET A 1 -32.87 41.50 54.61
CA MET A 1 -33.03 42.25 53.33
C MET A 1 -31.70 42.32 52.58
N ASP A 2 -30.98 41.21 52.53
CA ASP A 2 -30.94 40.25 51.43
C ASP A 2 -30.57 40.80 50.04
N TYR A 3 -29.24 40.87 49.92
CA TYR A 3 -28.39 40.45 48.79
C TYR A 3 -28.32 41.33 47.54
N LYS A 4 -27.25 42.14 47.56
CA LYS A 4 -26.55 42.67 46.38
C LYS A 4 -25.87 41.56 45.58
N PHE A 5 -25.68 41.89 44.29
CA PHE A 5 -24.52 41.52 43.45
C PHE A 5 -24.50 40.07 42.95
N LYS A 6 -24.21 39.74 41.68
CA LYS A 6 -23.43 40.44 40.65
C LYS A 6 -23.67 39.66 39.33
N TRP A 7 -24.13 40.31 38.26
CA TRP A 7 -24.28 39.65 36.96
C TRP A 7 -23.02 39.83 36.10
N SER A 8 -22.63 38.71 35.47
CA SER A 8 -21.84 38.56 34.23
C SER A 8 -20.32 38.79 34.23
N ILE A 9 -19.60 37.69 34.47
CA ILE A 9 -18.38 37.30 33.74
C ILE A 9 -18.43 35.78 33.52
N HIS A 10 -19.45 35.27 32.81
CA HIS A 10 -19.59 33.82 32.57
C HIS A 10 -19.58 33.38 31.10
N ASN A 11 -19.65 34.30 30.12
CA ASN A 11 -19.63 33.90 28.69
C ASN A 11 -18.22 33.63 28.15
N ARG A 12 -17.23 34.49 28.39
CA ARG A 12 -15.86 34.32 27.80
C ARG A 12 -15.19 33.01 28.18
N SER A 13 -15.38 32.53 29.40
CA SER A 13 -14.79 31.27 29.85
C SER A 13 -15.49 30.06 29.24
N LEU A 14 -16.81 30.12 29.07
CA LEU A 14 -17.58 29.05 28.41
C LEU A 14 -17.30 29.02 26.90
N ASP A 15 -17.18 30.17 26.25
CA ASP A 15 -16.84 30.27 24.83
C ASP A 15 -15.43 29.70 24.57
N PHE A 16 -14.46 30.00 25.45
CA PHE A 16 -13.11 29.45 25.34
C PHE A 16 -13.06 27.93 25.56
N ILE A 17 -13.78 27.43 26.57
CA ILE A 17 -13.90 25.99 26.83
C ILE A 17 -14.60 25.28 25.66
N PHE A 18 -15.59 25.91 25.04
CA PHE A 18 -16.31 25.37 23.88
C PHE A 18 -15.40 25.27 22.64
N ILE A 19 -14.64 26.33 22.33
CA ILE A 19 -13.67 26.31 21.24
C ILE A 19 -12.58 25.26 21.49
N LEU A 20 -12.09 25.16 22.73
CA LEU A 20 -11.10 24.15 23.12
C LEU A 20 -11.65 22.73 22.97
N ALA A 21 -12.89 22.49 23.39
CA ALA A 21 -13.55 21.19 23.24
C ALA A 21 -13.73 20.83 21.76
N LEU A 22 -14.14 21.78 20.92
CA LEU A 22 -14.31 21.57 19.49
C LEU A 22 -12.96 21.28 18.79
N LEU A 23 -11.89 21.96 19.20
CA LEU A 23 -10.53 21.69 18.75
C LEU A 23 -10.08 20.27 19.13
N CYS A 24 -10.34 19.84 20.38
CA CYS A 24 -10.03 18.49 20.82
C CYS A 24 -10.80 17.45 20.01
N VAL A 25 -12.11 17.60 19.84
CA VAL A 25 -12.93 16.70 19.01
C VAL A 25 -12.41 16.62 17.58
N PHE A 26 -12.02 17.76 17.01
CA PHE A 26 -11.43 17.81 15.67
C PHE A 26 -10.08 17.10 15.61
N ALA A 27 -9.18 17.34 16.58
CA ALA A 27 -7.86 16.71 16.64
C ALA A 27 -7.95 15.19 16.85
N PHE A 28 -8.84 14.73 17.74
CA PHE A 28 -9.11 13.30 17.91
C PHE A 28 -9.79 12.72 16.66
N GLY A 29 -10.70 13.47 16.04
CA GLY A 29 -11.37 13.07 14.81
C GLY A 29 -10.41 12.93 13.64
N SER A 30 -9.45 13.84 13.47
CA SER A 30 -8.43 13.78 12.42
C SER A 30 -7.43 12.65 12.68
N LEU A 31 -7.01 12.45 13.94
CA LEU A 31 -6.16 11.32 14.31
C LEU A 31 -6.89 9.98 14.06
N MET A 32 -8.16 9.89 14.44
CA MET A 32 -9.01 8.72 14.15
C MET A 32 -9.24 8.54 12.66
N ALA A 33 -9.41 9.60 11.87
CA ALA A 33 -9.56 9.51 10.42
C ALA A 33 -8.26 9.06 9.74
N VAL A 34 -7.09 9.50 10.22
CA VAL A 34 -5.78 9.04 9.76
C VAL A 34 -5.57 7.58 10.13
N ILE A 35 -5.90 7.19 11.37
CA ILE A 35 -5.81 5.80 11.82
C ILE A 35 -6.80 4.92 11.07
N LEU A 36 -8.07 5.33 10.93
CA LEU A 36 -9.07 4.58 10.17
C LEU A 36 -8.75 4.55 8.69
N GLY A 37 -8.19 5.61 8.11
CA GLY A 37 -7.63 5.57 6.76
C GLY A 37 -6.57 4.47 6.69
N ALA A 38 -5.49 4.61 7.48
CA ALA A 38 -4.40 3.65 7.54
C ALA A 38 -4.83 2.21 7.89
N ASN A 39 -5.90 2.02 8.68
CA ASN A 39 -6.36 0.72 9.16
C ASN A 39 -7.48 0.13 8.29
N VAL A 40 -8.27 0.94 7.58
CA VAL A 40 -9.10 0.49 6.45
C VAL A 40 -8.21 0.06 5.29
N TYR A 41 -7.02 0.65 5.14
CA TYR A 41 -5.99 0.11 4.25
C TYR A 41 -5.42 -1.24 4.77
N LYS A 42 -5.26 -1.43 6.09
CA LYS A 42 -4.63 -2.64 6.66
C LYS A 42 -5.57 -3.79 7.01
N GLY A 43 -6.87 -3.57 7.15
CA GLY A 43 -7.73 -4.50 7.86
C GLY A 43 -9.17 -4.53 7.39
N ILE A 44 -9.42 -4.99 6.17
CA ILE A 44 -10.72 -5.61 5.89
C ILE A 44 -10.67 -7.05 6.41
N LYS A 45 -11.04 -7.14 7.69
CA LYS A 45 -11.55 -8.28 8.47
C LYS A 45 -11.50 -9.69 7.86
N GLU A 46 -10.92 -10.57 8.68
CA GLU A 46 -11.40 -11.92 8.99
C GLU A 46 -12.80 -12.25 8.43
N ASN A 47 -12.82 -13.34 7.64
CA ASN A 47 -13.95 -14.01 7.00
C ASN A 47 -14.49 -13.37 5.71
N MET A 48 -14.06 -13.89 4.54
CA MET A 48 -14.98 -14.41 3.50
C MET A 48 -14.24 -15.02 2.29
N ASP A 49 -14.49 -16.33 2.09
CA ASP A 49 -14.27 -17.18 0.91
C ASP A 49 -12.86 -17.40 0.33
N SER A 50 -12.43 -18.66 0.41
CA SER A 50 -11.22 -19.28 -0.17
C SER A 50 -11.03 -19.10 -1.68
N ASN A 51 -12.03 -18.62 -2.41
CA ASN A 51 -11.89 -18.25 -3.83
C ASN A 51 -11.46 -16.78 -4.04
N PHE A 52 -11.61 -15.93 -3.03
CA PHE A 52 -11.28 -14.50 -3.08
C PHE A 52 -9.81 -14.23 -2.72
N GLU A 53 -9.19 -15.08 -1.89
CA GLU A 53 -7.78 -14.96 -1.48
C GLU A 53 -6.77 -15.16 -2.64
N PHE A 54 -7.10 -15.95 -3.66
CA PHE A 54 -6.15 -16.26 -4.73
C PHE A 54 -6.13 -15.27 -5.88
N ARG A 55 -7.32 -14.78 -6.28
CA ARG A 55 -7.44 -13.95 -7.49
C ARG A 55 -6.99 -12.52 -7.24
N THR A 56 -7.03 -12.06 -5.99
CA THR A 56 -6.82 -10.64 -5.69
C THR A 56 -5.33 -10.27 -5.77
N PRO A 57 -4.38 -10.96 -5.09
CA PRO A 57 -2.96 -10.60 -5.16
C PRO A 57 -2.34 -10.84 -6.54
N LEU A 58 -2.54 -12.03 -7.13
CA LEU A 58 -1.96 -12.37 -8.44
C LEU A 58 -2.51 -11.47 -9.56
N SER A 59 -3.82 -11.17 -9.56
CA SER A 59 -4.41 -10.28 -10.56
C SER A 59 -3.99 -8.83 -10.34
N TYR A 60 -3.80 -8.39 -9.09
CA TYR A 60 -3.27 -7.07 -8.78
C TYR A 60 -1.84 -6.91 -9.32
N ILE A 61 -0.94 -7.82 -8.94
CA ILE A 61 0.46 -7.82 -9.40
C ILE A 61 0.50 -7.90 -10.92
N GLY A 62 -0.27 -8.81 -11.53
CA GLY A 62 -0.32 -8.94 -12.97
C GLY A 62 -0.85 -7.70 -13.69
N THR A 63 -1.72 -6.91 -13.05
CA THR A 63 -2.20 -5.63 -13.59
C THR A 63 -1.12 -4.56 -13.49
N LYS A 64 -0.45 -4.44 -12.35
CA LYS A 64 0.67 -3.51 -12.14
C LYS A 64 1.82 -3.77 -13.10
N VAL A 65 2.21 -5.04 -13.22
CA VAL A 65 3.22 -5.50 -14.18
C VAL A 65 2.84 -5.12 -15.62
N ARG A 66 1.59 -5.32 -16.02
CA ARG A 66 1.12 -4.94 -17.38
C ARG A 66 1.07 -3.44 -17.60
N GLN A 67 0.76 -2.65 -16.56
CA GLN A 67 0.79 -1.18 -16.62
C GLN A 67 2.23 -0.66 -16.77
N SER A 68 3.19 -1.37 -16.18
CA SER A 68 4.62 -1.06 -16.23
C SER A 68 5.39 -1.86 -17.29
N ASP A 69 4.72 -2.43 -18.31
CA ASP A 69 5.32 -3.23 -19.42
C ASP A 69 6.12 -2.36 -20.40
N VAL A 70 7.10 -1.64 -19.85
CA VAL A 70 8.19 -0.98 -20.54
C VAL A 70 9.39 -1.94 -20.51
N ILE A 71 10.17 -1.98 -21.58
CA ILE A 71 11.33 -2.89 -21.69
C ILE A 71 12.29 -2.67 -20.52
N ASP A 72 12.76 -3.77 -19.91
CA ASP A 72 13.73 -3.81 -18.79
C ASP A 72 13.32 -3.06 -17.51
N SER A 73 12.02 -2.79 -17.30
CA SER A 73 11.54 -2.08 -16.12
C SER A 73 11.40 -2.93 -14.85
N ILE A 74 11.50 -4.26 -14.96
CA ILE A 74 11.10 -5.18 -13.88
C ILE A 74 12.30 -5.93 -13.34
N ARG A 75 12.42 -5.97 -12.01
CA ARG A 75 13.43 -6.75 -11.30
C ARG A 75 12.91 -7.28 -9.97
N ILE A 76 13.58 -8.30 -9.46
CA ILE A 76 13.38 -8.81 -8.11
C ILE A 76 14.57 -8.34 -7.27
N VAL A 77 14.30 -7.74 -6.12
CA VAL A 77 15.31 -7.22 -5.19
C VAL A 77 14.98 -7.69 -3.78
N GLU A 78 15.97 -8.20 -3.06
CA GLU A 78 15.84 -8.52 -1.65
C GLU A 78 16.03 -7.25 -0.81
N LYS A 79 15.12 -7.00 0.12
CA LYS A 79 15.21 -5.92 1.11
C LYS A 79 14.85 -6.46 2.48
N GLU A 80 15.76 -6.34 3.44
CA GLU A 80 15.54 -6.79 4.83
C GLU A 80 15.11 -8.27 4.93
N GLY A 81 15.62 -9.13 4.03
CA GLY A 81 15.28 -10.56 3.96
C GLY A 81 13.93 -10.85 3.31
N VAL A 82 13.29 -9.86 2.69
CA VAL A 82 12.04 -9.99 1.95
C VAL A 82 12.29 -9.74 0.46
N ASP A 83 11.85 -10.68 -0.38
CA ASP A 83 11.87 -10.50 -1.84
C ASP A 83 10.79 -9.50 -2.27
N ALA A 84 11.19 -8.51 -3.06
CA ALA A 84 10.32 -7.49 -3.60
C ALA A 84 10.40 -7.45 -5.13
N LEU A 85 9.24 -7.36 -5.77
CA LEU A 85 9.12 -7.02 -7.19
C LEU A 85 9.19 -5.51 -7.35
N VAL A 86 10.15 -5.01 -8.12
CA VAL A 86 10.33 -3.58 -8.37
C VAL A 86 10.02 -3.29 -9.83
N LEU A 87 9.07 -2.38 -10.05
CA LEU A 87 8.65 -1.88 -11.35
C LEU A 87 9.18 -0.45 -11.50
N GLU A 88 10.04 -0.21 -12.48
CA GLU A 88 10.58 1.11 -12.80
C GLU A 88 9.76 1.81 -13.89
N GLN A 89 9.49 3.10 -13.70
CA GLN A 89 8.81 3.89 -14.71
C GLN A 89 9.50 5.24 -14.86
N PRO A 90 9.94 5.61 -16.08
CA PRO A 90 10.48 6.94 -16.33
C PRO A 90 9.33 7.95 -16.35
N GLU A 91 9.36 8.92 -15.45
CA GLU A 91 8.37 9.99 -15.34
C GLU A 91 9.07 11.33 -15.17
N GLY A 92 8.77 12.31 -16.04
CA GLY A 92 9.26 13.68 -15.85
C GLY A 92 10.79 13.89 -15.89
N GLY A 93 11.57 12.90 -16.36
CA GLY A 93 13.04 12.94 -16.35
C GLY A 93 13.69 12.24 -15.16
N GLU A 94 12.89 11.75 -14.22
CA GLU A 94 13.31 10.92 -13.09
C GLU A 94 12.81 9.47 -13.30
N ILE A 95 13.39 8.54 -12.54
CA ILE A 95 12.96 7.14 -12.56
C ILE A 95 12.22 6.89 -11.25
N CYS A 96 10.92 6.64 -11.34
CA CYS A 96 10.12 6.21 -10.20
C CYS A 96 10.11 4.69 -10.10
N GLN A 97 9.89 4.19 -8.90
CA GLN A 97 9.86 2.77 -8.56
C GLN A 97 8.60 2.45 -7.78
N THR A 98 7.88 1.43 -8.24
CA THR A 98 6.84 0.78 -7.46
C THR A 98 7.41 -0.53 -6.90
N TRP A 99 7.52 -0.62 -5.58
CA TRP A 99 7.95 -1.81 -4.87
C TRP A 99 6.71 -2.59 -4.42
N ILE A 100 6.67 -3.87 -4.74
CA ILE A 100 5.59 -4.79 -4.38
C ILE A 100 6.19 -5.99 -3.66
N TYR A 101 5.76 -6.24 -2.42
CA TYR A 101 6.36 -7.27 -1.56
C TYR A 101 5.36 -7.82 -0.56
N GLU A 102 5.66 -8.95 0.06
CA GLU A 102 4.86 -9.49 1.17
C GLU A 102 5.50 -9.11 2.51
N TYR A 103 4.76 -8.43 3.36
CA TYR A 103 5.19 -8.06 4.70
C TYR A 103 4.04 -8.21 5.68
N GLN A 104 4.30 -8.76 6.88
CA GLN A 104 3.29 -8.96 7.93
C GLN A 104 1.97 -9.60 7.46
N GLY A 105 2.03 -10.59 6.55
CA GLY A 105 0.85 -11.33 6.07
C GLY A 105 -0.03 -10.55 5.08
N SER A 106 0.51 -9.53 4.42
CA SER A 106 -0.18 -8.79 3.36
C SER A 106 0.78 -8.41 2.24
N LEU A 107 0.22 -8.20 1.05
CA LEU A 107 0.89 -7.57 -0.09
C LEU A 107 0.97 -6.06 0.19
N TYR A 108 2.19 -5.54 0.23
CA TYR A 108 2.50 -4.13 0.40
C TYR A 108 2.91 -3.52 -0.94
N GLU A 109 2.62 -2.24 -1.11
CA GLU A 109 3.09 -1.41 -2.21
C GLU A 109 3.73 -0.11 -1.68
N VAL A 110 4.86 0.31 -2.25
CA VAL A 110 5.39 1.66 -2.05
C VAL A 110 5.83 2.27 -3.37
N TYR A 111 5.47 3.53 -3.59
CA TYR A 111 5.84 4.31 -4.76
C TYR A 111 6.82 5.41 -4.36
N ILE A 112 8.03 5.38 -4.92
CA ILE A 112 9.13 6.28 -4.55
C ILE A 112 10.03 6.59 -5.74
N GLU A 113 10.79 7.68 -5.66
CA GLU A 113 11.88 7.94 -6.60
C GLU A 113 13.01 6.91 -6.41
N LYS A 114 13.64 6.50 -7.51
CA LYS A 114 14.77 5.56 -7.52
C LYS A 114 15.89 6.02 -6.59
N GLY A 115 16.23 5.15 -5.64
CA GLY A 115 17.30 5.40 -4.68
C GLY A 115 16.83 6.02 -3.36
N THR A 116 15.55 6.37 -3.24
CA THR A 116 14.96 6.81 -1.96
C THR A 116 14.97 5.64 -0.96
N PRO A 117 15.63 5.78 0.21
CA PRO A 117 15.53 4.77 1.25
C PRO A 117 14.15 4.80 1.91
N PHE A 118 13.62 3.64 2.25
CA PHE A 118 12.36 3.46 2.99
C PHE A 118 12.45 2.22 3.87
N LEU A 119 11.55 2.06 4.83
CA LEU A 119 11.37 0.83 5.63
C LEU A 119 10.18 0.03 5.11
N LEU A 120 10.20 -1.30 5.22
CA LEU A 120 9.08 -2.14 4.75
C LEU A 120 7.74 -1.78 5.41
N GLU A 121 7.75 -1.26 6.64
CA GLU A 121 6.54 -0.82 7.34
C GLU A 121 5.95 0.50 6.82
N GLU A 122 6.71 1.27 6.07
CA GLU A 122 6.27 2.51 5.41
C GLU A 122 5.46 2.24 4.14
N GLY A 123 5.47 0.99 3.67
CA GLY A 123 4.61 0.53 2.58
C GLY A 123 3.12 0.56 2.93
N LEU A 124 2.29 0.71 1.89
CA LEU A 124 0.85 0.59 1.99
C LEU A 124 0.45 -0.88 1.89
N ALA A 125 -0.17 -1.43 2.92
CA ALA A 125 -0.82 -2.73 2.84
C ALA A 125 -2.02 -2.64 1.87
N ILE A 126 -2.07 -3.54 0.89
CA ILE A 126 -3.07 -3.53 -0.18
C ILE A 126 -4.06 -4.68 0.00
N ILE A 127 -3.57 -5.93 0.07
CA ILE A 127 -4.40 -7.15 0.09
C ILE A 127 -3.72 -8.19 0.98
N PRO A 128 -4.45 -8.98 1.80
CA PRO A 128 -3.89 -10.14 2.49
C PRO A 128 -3.16 -11.09 1.52
N SER A 129 -1.96 -11.53 1.89
CA SER A 129 -1.12 -12.42 1.06
C SER A 129 -0.24 -13.26 1.97
N TYR A 130 -0.05 -14.52 1.57
CA TYR A 130 0.83 -15.45 2.26
C TYR A 130 1.70 -16.21 1.26
N GLY A 131 2.98 -16.36 1.59
CA GLY A 131 3.92 -17.16 0.79
C GLY A 131 4.07 -16.65 -0.63
N LEU A 132 4.08 -15.32 -0.81
CA LEU A 132 4.40 -14.69 -2.07
C LEU A 132 5.86 -15.00 -2.45
N GLU A 133 6.04 -15.54 -3.66
CA GLU A 133 7.34 -15.89 -4.21
C GLU A 133 7.43 -15.36 -5.64
N PHE A 134 8.57 -14.76 -5.99
CA PHE A 134 8.85 -14.23 -7.32
C PHE A 134 10.02 -14.98 -7.95
N ASP A 135 9.93 -15.29 -9.23
CA ASP A 135 11.01 -15.90 -10.01
C ASP A 135 11.02 -15.29 -11.41
N LEU A 136 12.16 -14.75 -11.84
CA LEU A 136 12.32 -14.08 -13.12
C LEU A 136 13.31 -14.83 -14.00
N LYS A 137 12.80 -15.44 -15.08
CA LYS A 137 13.59 -16.23 -16.04
C LYS A 137 13.56 -15.58 -17.42
N GLY A 138 14.58 -14.79 -17.72
CA GLY A 138 14.64 -14.05 -18.98
C GLY A 138 13.50 -13.04 -19.06
N ASN A 139 12.54 -13.26 -19.95
CA ASN A 139 11.35 -12.40 -20.12
C ASN A 139 10.08 -12.95 -19.47
N LEU A 140 10.19 -14.04 -18.70
CA LEU A 140 9.06 -14.67 -18.02
C LEU A 140 9.16 -14.42 -16.52
N LEU A 141 8.18 -13.72 -15.97
CA LEU A 141 7.99 -13.54 -14.53
C LEU A 141 6.98 -14.55 -14.02
N ASP A 142 7.42 -15.44 -13.13
CA ASP A 142 6.61 -16.37 -12.38
C ASP A 142 6.34 -15.79 -10.99
N ILE A 143 5.06 -15.71 -10.63
CA ILE A 143 4.59 -15.24 -9.31
C ILE A 143 3.81 -16.38 -8.67
N LYS A 144 4.08 -16.70 -7.41
CA LYS A 144 3.32 -17.72 -6.65
C LYS A 144 2.83 -17.14 -5.33
N THR A 145 1.72 -17.66 -4.83
CA THR A 145 1.15 -17.34 -3.52
C THR A 145 0.49 -18.59 -2.93
N LYS A 146 0.32 -18.62 -1.61
CA LYS A 146 -0.28 -19.70 -0.83
C LYS A 146 -1.57 -19.19 -0.17
N ASP A 147 -2.57 -20.05 -0.01
CA ASP A 147 -3.73 -19.76 0.85
C ASP A 147 -3.47 -20.15 2.31
N HIS A 148 -4.45 -19.84 3.17
CA HIS A 148 -4.48 -20.26 4.58
C HIS A 148 -4.43 -21.79 4.79
N ASN A 149 -4.69 -22.59 3.74
CA ASN A 149 -4.62 -24.05 3.77
C ASN A 149 -3.30 -24.60 3.17
N GLY A 150 -2.35 -23.73 2.81
CA GLY A 150 -1.06 -24.09 2.23
C GLY A 150 -1.09 -24.49 0.75
N LYS A 151 -2.22 -24.32 0.06
CA LYS A 151 -2.34 -24.59 -1.38
C LYS A 151 -1.72 -23.46 -2.18
N THR A 152 -0.76 -23.79 -3.03
CA THR A 152 -0.07 -22.83 -3.90
C THR A 152 -0.84 -22.60 -5.21
N ARG A 153 -0.90 -21.35 -5.65
CA ARG A 153 -1.26 -20.97 -7.03
C ARG A 153 -0.21 -20.01 -7.57
N GLY A 154 -0.09 -19.95 -8.90
CA GLY A 154 0.81 -19.01 -9.54
C GLY A 154 0.27 -18.41 -10.82
N LEU A 155 0.92 -17.36 -11.26
CA LEU A 155 0.69 -16.62 -12.48
C LEU A 155 2.03 -16.42 -13.18
N SER A 156 2.08 -16.74 -14.47
CA SER A 156 3.25 -16.47 -15.32
C SER A 156 2.92 -15.34 -16.31
N LEU A 157 3.80 -14.37 -16.43
CA LEU A 157 3.66 -13.20 -17.30
C LEU A 157 4.90 -13.07 -18.19
N SER A 158 4.67 -12.96 -19.50
CA SER A 158 5.72 -12.70 -20.48
C SER A 158 5.77 -11.22 -20.85
N PHE A 159 6.95 -10.61 -20.85
CA PHE A 159 7.14 -9.22 -21.26
C PHE A 159 7.22 -9.08 -22.78
N ARG A 160 6.66 -7.99 -23.31
CA ARG A 160 6.78 -7.67 -24.73
C ARG A 160 8.14 -7.05 -24.99
N THR A 161 9.12 -7.86 -25.38
CA THR A 161 10.34 -7.34 -26.01
C THR A 161 9.92 -6.65 -27.31
N SER A 162 10.28 -5.39 -27.51
CA SER A 162 10.26 -4.78 -28.84
C SER A 162 11.10 -5.66 -29.76
N GLN A 163 10.42 -6.46 -30.56
CA GLN A 163 11.04 -7.15 -31.67
C GLN A 163 11.40 -6.03 -32.65
N GLY A 164 12.67 -5.59 -32.59
CA GLY A 164 13.20 -4.58 -33.49
C GLY A 164 12.88 -4.98 -34.92
N GLY A 165 12.09 -4.14 -35.58
CA GLY A 165 11.89 -4.19 -37.02
C GLY A 165 13.22 -3.94 -37.70
N GLY A 166 13.98 -5.00 -37.92
CA GLY A 166 15.05 -5.04 -38.89
C GLY A 166 14.42 -5.01 -40.28
N SER A 167 14.17 -3.83 -40.80
CA SER A 167 14.03 -3.63 -42.24
C SER A 167 15.40 -3.26 -42.79
N GLN A 168 15.95 -4.19 -43.56
CA GLN A 168 17.08 -4.00 -44.46
C GLN A 168 16.78 -2.89 -45.48
#